data_AF-A0A355AI25-F1
#
_entry.id   AF-A0A355AI25-F1
#
_cell.length_a   1.000
_cell.length_b   1.000
_cell.length_c   1.000
_cell.angle_alpha   90.00
_cell.angle_beta   90.00
_cell.angle_gamma   90.00
#
_symmetry.space_group_name_H-M   'P 1'
#
loop_
_entity.id
_entity.type
_entity.pdbx_description
1 polymer ?
#
loop_
_entity_poly.entity_id
_entity_poly.type
_entity_poly.pdbx_seq_one_letter_code
_entity_poly.pdbx_strand_id
1 'polypeptide(L)'
;MFTGIIESLGEITILKKDKSNLNITVKSSLTSELKIDQSLAHNGVCLTVVDLDLENNSYTVTAIDETLNKSNFRNLKVKDKVNLERAMKLGDRLDGHIVQGHVDETGKCI
;
A
#
# COMPACT_ATOMS: atom_id res chain seq x y z
N MET A 1 -7.82 -1.91 -9.32
CA MET A 1 -8.96 -0.99 -9.10
C MET A 1 -9.50 -1.22 -7.72
N PHE A 2 -9.87 -0.15 -7.03
CA PHE A 2 -10.27 -0.12 -5.62
C PHE A 2 -11.59 0.66 -5.49
N THR A 3 -12.15 0.65 -4.28
CA THR A 3 -13.44 1.27 -3.93
C THR A 3 -13.30 2.50 -3.04
N GLY A 4 -12.14 2.70 -2.40
CA GLY A 4 -11.90 3.73 -1.41
C GLY A 4 -12.41 3.38 -0.01
N ILE A 5 -12.75 2.11 0.24
CA ILE A 5 -13.18 1.61 1.55
C ILE A 5 -11.99 0.89 2.19
N ILE A 6 -11.46 1.48 3.26
CA ILE A 6 -10.29 0.94 3.96
C ILE A 6 -10.69 -0.33 4.74
N GLU A 7 -9.98 -1.43 4.48
CA GLU A 7 -10.23 -2.74 5.10
C GLU A 7 -9.45 -2.94 6.41
N SER A 8 -8.23 -2.42 6.47
CA SER A 8 -7.37 -2.55 7.65
C SER A 8 -6.30 -1.47 7.74
N LEU A 9 -5.60 -1.43 8.88
CA LEU A 9 -4.38 -0.66 9.07
C LEU A 9 -3.18 -1.60 9.01
N GLY A 10 -2.17 -1.23 8.22
CA GLY A 10 -0.85 -1.84 8.24
C GLY A 10 0.13 -1.01 9.09
N GLU A 11 1.17 -1.66 9.62
CA GLU A 11 2.29 -1.00 10.30
C GLU A 11 3.57 -1.14 9.48
N ILE A 12 4.26 -0.04 9.22
CA ILE A 12 5.57 -0.07 8.54
C ILE A 12 6.62 -0.66 9.48
N THR A 13 7.20 -1.80 9.12
CA THR A 13 8.22 -2.47 9.95
C THR A 13 9.64 -2.23 9.44
N ILE A 14 9.82 -2.12 8.12
CA ILE A 14 11.14 -1.92 7.50
C ILE A 14 11.00 -0.96 6.33
N LEU A 15 11.97 -0.04 6.22
CA LEU A 15 12.15 0.85 5.08
C LEU A 15 13.58 0.68 4.55
N LYS A 16 13.71 0.14 3.34
CA LYS A 16 15.02 -0.09 2.71
C LYS A 16 15.08 0.66 1.38
N LYS A 17 15.96 1.65 1.31
CA LYS A 17 16.23 2.40 0.08
C LYS A 17 17.05 1.54 -0.88
N ASP A 18 16.64 1.51 -2.13
CA ASP A 18 17.39 0.91 -3.24
C ASP A 18 17.44 1.90 -4.41
N LYS A 19 18.59 2.55 -4.58
CA LYS A 19 18.77 3.68 -5.50
C LYS A 19 17.72 4.77 -5.26
N SER A 20 16.85 5.03 -6.23
CA SER A 20 15.74 5.99 -6.17
C SER A 20 14.45 5.40 -5.58
N ASN A 21 14.40 4.09 -5.40
CA ASN A 21 13.21 3.38 -4.95
C ASN A 21 13.26 3.13 -3.45
N LEU A 22 12.09 2.85 -2.87
CA LEU A 22 11.93 2.49 -1.47
C LEU A 22 11.17 1.17 -1.36
N ASN A 23 11.83 0.15 -0.82
CA ASN A 23 11.18 -1.08 -0.42
C ASN A 23 10.58 -0.89 0.98
N ILE A 24 9.28 -1.14 1.10
CA ILE A 24 8.47 -0.89 2.28
C ILE A 24 7.91 -2.23 2.74
N THR A 25 8.32 -2.69 3.91
CA THR A 25 7.75 -3.88 4.53
C THR A 25 6.65 -3.45 5.49
N VAL A 26 5.47 -4.07 5.35
CA VAL A 26 4.26 -3.75 6.10
C VAL A 26 3.77 -4.99 6.80
N LYS A 27 3.55 -4.89 8.12
CA LYS A 27 2.85 -5.91 8.90
C LYS A 27 1.35 -5.67 8.82
N SER A 28 0.56 -6.68 8.47
CA SER A 28 -0.89 -6.55 8.27
C SER A 28 -1.63 -7.86 8.50
N SER A 29 -2.85 -7.79 9.04
CA SER A 29 -3.76 -8.95 9.12
C SER A 29 -4.17 -9.49 7.75
N LEU A 30 -3.99 -8.72 6.67
CA LEU A 30 -4.32 -9.14 5.30
C LEU A 30 -3.25 -10.03 4.67
N THR A 31 -2.05 -10.14 5.25
CA THR A 31 -0.89 -10.79 4.61
C THR A 31 -1.16 -12.22 4.16
N SER A 32 -1.88 -13.01 4.97
CA SER A 32 -2.22 -14.40 4.65
C SER A 32 -3.16 -14.55 3.44
N GLU A 33 -3.81 -13.47 3.02
CA GLU A 33 -4.72 -13.43 1.87
C GLU A 33 -4.05 -12.83 0.61
N LEU A 34 -2.80 -12.40 0.71
CA LEU A 34 -2.04 -11.80 -0.38
C LEU A 34 -1.23 -12.84 -1.16
N LYS A 35 -0.92 -12.51 -2.41
CA LYS A 35 0.03 -13.23 -3.26
C LYS A 35 1.04 -12.24 -3.84
N ILE A 36 2.23 -12.74 -4.18
CA ILE A 36 3.18 -11.99 -5.01
C ILE A 36 2.48 -11.60 -6.31
N ASP A 37 2.82 -10.42 -6.83
CA ASP A 37 2.22 -9.76 -8.00
C ASP A 37 0.78 -9.27 -7.81
N GLN A 38 0.22 -9.35 -6.60
CA GLN A 38 -1.09 -8.77 -6.29
C GLN A 38 -0.98 -7.28 -5.96
N SER A 39 -1.95 -6.50 -6.43
CA SER A 39 -2.08 -5.08 -6.11
C SER A 39 -2.83 -4.85 -4.79
N LEU A 40 -2.26 -3.96 -3.97
CA LEU A 40 -2.84 -3.50 -2.70
C LEU A 40 -2.64 -1.98 -2.60
N ALA A 41 -3.68 -1.26 -2.20
CA ALA A 41 -3.60 0.17 -1.96
C ALA A 41 -3.07 0.46 -0.55
N HIS A 42 -2.18 1.44 -0.47
CA HIS A 42 -1.50 1.90 0.75
C HIS A 42 -1.69 3.42 0.85
N ASN A 43 -2.50 3.91 1.79
CA ASN A 43 -2.95 5.31 1.79
C ASN A 43 -3.50 5.77 0.42
N GLY A 44 -4.17 4.87 -0.31
CA GLY A 44 -4.66 5.14 -1.66
C GLY A 44 -3.63 4.99 -2.78
N VAL A 45 -2.36 4.68 -2.50
CA VAL A 45 -1.34 4.38 -3.52
C VAL A 45 -1.34 2.88 -3.83
N CYS A 46 -1.62 2.52 -5.07
CA CYS A 46 -1.52 1.15 -5.55
C CYS A 46 -0.06 0.71 -5.65
N LEU A 47 0.30 -0.34 -4.92
CA LEU A 47 1.59 -0.99 -5.04
C LEU A 47 1.41 -2.51 -5.21
N THR A 48 2.43 -3.13 -5.81
CA THR A 48 2.47 -4.57 -6.06
C THR A 48 3.30 -5.27 -4.99
N VAL A 49 2.77 -6.36 -4.43
CA VAL A 49 3.48 -7.21 -3.47
C VAL A 49 4.64 -7.91 -4.19
N VAL A 50 5.86 -7.71 -3.67
CA VAL A 50 7.09 -8.30 -4.23
C VAL A 50 7.68 -9.40 -3.34
N ASP A 51 7.27 -9.47 -2.07
CA ASP A 51 7.73 -10.48 -1.11
C ASP A 51 6.68 -10.71 0.00
N LEU A 52 6.66 -11.92 0.55
CA LEU A 52 5.71 -12.34 1.59
C LEU A 52 6.43 -13.11 2.70
N ASP A 53 6.17 -12.68 3.94
CA ASP A 53 6.61 -13.35 5.17
C ASP A 53 5.38 -13.67 6.02
N LEU A 54 4.89 -14.90 5.88
CA LEU A 54 3.71 -15.39 6.57
C LEU A 54 3.95 -15.64 8.06
N GLU A 55 5.20 -15.91 8.47
CA GLU A 55 5.54 -16.17 9.87
C GLU A 55 5.45 -14.88 10.69
N ASN A 56 5.93 -13.76 10.13
CA ASN A 56 5.86 -12.44 10.77
C ASN A 56 4.59 -11.65 10.42
N ASN A 57 3.73 -12.22 9.56
CA ASN A 57 2.50 -11.61 9.06
C ASN A 57 2.77 -10.25 8.37
N SER A 58 3.79 -10.24 7.51
CA SER A 58 4.24 -9.06 6.78
C SER A 58 4.49 -9.33 5.29
N TYR A 59 4.45 -8.27 4.49
CA TYR A 59 4.74 -8.31 3.06
C TYR A 59 5.57 -7.09 2.67
N THR A 60 6.25 -7.16 1.53
CA THR A 60 7.04 -6.03 1.00
C THR A 60 6.47 -5.55 -0.33
N VAL A 61 6.50 -4.23 -0.50
CA VAL A 61 6.16 -3.53 -1.75
C VAL A 61 7.26 -2.54 -2.10
N THR A 62 7.37 -2.18 -3.38
CA THR A 62 8.37 -1.21 -3.85
C THR A 62 7.69 0.05 -4.37
N ALA A 63 7.99 1.20 -3.77
CA ALA A 63 7.62 2.51 -4.29
C ALA A 63 8.76 3.05 -5.17
N ILE A 64 8.45 3.35 -6.42
CA ILE A 64 9.38 4.00 -7.37
C ILE A 64 9.44 5.51 -7.13
N ASP A 65 10.42 6.20 -7.73
CA ASP A 65 10.64 7.63 -7.48
C ASP A 65 9.41 8.51 -7.75
N GLU A 66 8.66 8.28 -8.84
CA GLU A 66 7.43 9.03 -9.12
C GLU A 66 6.40 8.86 -7.99
N THR A 67 6.17 7.62 -7.55
CA THR A 67 5.28 7.34 -6.41
C THR A 67 5.73 8.06 -5.14
N LEU A 68 7.05 8.09 -4.88
CA LEU A 68 7.63 8.81 -3.75
C LEU A 68 7.44 10.33 -3.90
N ASN A 69 7.59 10.89 -5.10
CA ASN A 69 7.36 12.31 -5.39
C ASN A 69 5.90 12.73 -5.17
N LYS A 70 4.94 11.88 -5.59
CA LYS A 70 3.52 12.23 -5.65
C LYS A 70 2.71 11.91 -4.39
N SER A 71 3.26 11.11 -3.49
CA SER A 71 2.55 10.64 -2.28
C SER A 71 3.25 11.04 -0.99
N ASN A 72 2.65 10.68 0.15
CA ASN A 72 3.26 10.91 1.47
C ASN A 72 4.41 9.94 1.80
N PHE A 73 4.78 9.01 0.90
CA PHE A 73 5.71 7.92 1.20
C PHE A 73 7.14 8.35 1.50
N ARG A 74 7.57 9.53 1.00
CA ARG A 74 8.88 10.11 1.37
C ARG A 74 9.02 10.41 2.86
N ASN A 75 7.89 10.60 3.54
CA ASN A 75 7.86 10.97 4.94
C ASN A 75 7.56 9.79 5.87
N LEU A 76 7.37 8.58 5.32
CA LEU A 76 7.12 7.39 6.13
C LEU A 76 8.29 7.07 7.04
N LYS A 77 7.95 6.61 8.24
CA LYS A 77 8.86 6.11 9.26
C LYS A 77 8.44 4.72 9.69
N VAL A 78 9.40 3.97 10.22
CA VAL A 78 9.10 2.70 10.90
C VAL A 78 8.13 2.98 12.05
N LYS A 79 7.15 2.10 12.24
CA LYS A 79 5.97 2.19 13.13
C LYS A 79 4.85 3.11 12.66
N ASP A 80 4.98 3.81 11.54
CA ASP A 80 3.84 4.53 10.97
C ASP A 80 2.73 3.55 10.57
N LYS A 81 1.49 4.01 10.69
CA LYS A 81 0.32 3.26 10.23
C LYS A 81 -0.11 3.74 8.84
N VAL A 82 -0.54 2.80 8.01
CA VAL A 82 -1.05 3.07 6.66
C VAL A 82 -2.40 2.40 6.47
N ASN A 83 -3.30 3.08 5.76
CA ASN A 83 -4.58 2.52 5.34
C ASN A 83 -4.36 1.48 4.24
N LEU A 84 -5.00 0.32 4.36
CA LEU A 84 -4.88 -0.78 3.40
C LEU A 84 -6.24 -1.15 2.79
N GLU A 85 -6.23 -1.37 1.49
CA GLU A 85 -7.40 -1.84 0.72
C GLU A 85 -6.95 -2.74 -0.43
N ARG A 86 -7.51 -3.94 -0.53
CA ARG A 86 -7.23 -4.91 -1.60
C ARG A 86 -7.92 -4.51 -2.89
N ALA A 87 -7.32 -4.89 -4.01
CA ALA A 87 -7.96 -4.73 -5.30
C ALA A 87 -9.30 -5.47 -5.33
N MET A 88 -10.34 -4.79 -5.82
CA MET A 88 -11.69 -5.34 -5.94
C MET A 88 -11.71 -6.55 -6.86
N LYS A 89 -12.45 -7.61 -6.48
CA LYS A 89 -12.71 -8.76 -7.36
C LYS A 89 -13.71 -8.39 -8.45
N LEU A 90 -13.59 -9.00 -9.63
CA LEU A 90 -14.59 -8.82 -10.68
C LEU A 90 -15.95 -9.34 -10.20
N GLY A 91 -16.99 -8.50 -10.32
CA GLY A 91 -18.35 -8.83 -9.90
C GLY A 91 -18.64 -8.58 -8.41
N ASP A 92 -17.68 -8.02 -7.66
CA ASP A 92 -17.91 -7.59 -6.29
C ASP A 92 -18.71 -6.28 -6.21
N ARG A 93 -19.20 -5.95 -5.03
CA ARG A 93 -19.92 -4.69 -4.78
C ARG A 93 -18.98 -3.49 -4.86
N LEU A 94 -19.45 -2.42 -5.50
CA LEU A 94 -18.78 -1.11 -5.51
C LEU A 94 -19.52 -0.17 -4.56
N ASP A 95 -19.40 -0.39 -3.25
CA ASP A 95 -20.12 0.40 -2.24
C ASP A 95 -19.52 1.81 -2.02
N GLY A 96 -18.29 2.04 -2.53
CA GLY A 96 -17.64 3.36 -2.57
C GLY A 96 -17.71 3.99 -3.96
N HIS A 97 -16.54 4.30 -4.53
CA HIS A 97 -16.42 4.80 -5.91
C HIS A 97 -15.17 4.23 -6.58
N ILE A 98 -15.01 4.47 -7.87
CA ILE A 98 -13.85 3.96 -8.60
C ILE A 98 -12.59 4.72 -8.16
N VAL A 99 -11.69 4.02 -7.48
CA VAL A 99 -10.36 4.52 -7.12
C VAL A 99 -9.33 3.72 -7.91
N GLN A 100 -8.50 4.41 -8.69
CA GLN A 100 -7.45 3.75 -9.50
C GLN A 100 -6.26 3.31 -8.63
N GLY A 101 -5.95 4.10 -7.61
CA GLY A 101 -4.74 3.97 -6.80
C GLY A 101 -3.52 4.71 -7.38
N HIS A 102 -3.73 5.57 -8.36
CA HIS A 102 -2.73 6.54 -8.86
C HIS A 102 -2.97 7.87 -8.17
N VAL A 103 -2.06 8.26 -7.27
CA VAL A 103 -2.16 9.54 -6.54
C VAL A 103 -1.58 10.66 -7.39
N ASP A 104 -2.34 11.73 -7.59
CA ASP A 104 -1.92 12.88 -8.40
C ASP A 104 -0.97 13.82 -7.65
N GLU A 105 -1.28 14.11 -6.38
CA GLU A 105 -0.52 15.00 -5.49
C GLU A 105 -0.95 14.84 -4.01
N THR A 106 -0.19 15.43 -3.08
CA THR A 106 -0.52 15.48 -1.66
C THR A 106 -1.36 16.71 -1.30
N GLY A 107 -2.43 16.53 -0.54
CA GLY A 107 -3.18 17.62 0.10
C GLY A 107 -2.66 17.93 1.51
N LYS A 108 -2.75 19.21 1.93
CA LYS A 108 -2.44 19.64 3.31
C LYS A 108 -3.74 19.95 4.05
N CYS A 109 -3.96 19.27 5.17
CA CYS A 109 -5.02 19.61 6.11
C CYS A 109 -4.63 20.89 6.88
N ILE A 110 -5.51 21.90 6.91
CA ILE A 110 -5.30 23.21 7.54
C ILE A 110 -6.22 23.40 8.74
#